data_AF-A0A625A8G9-F1
#
_entry.id   AF-A0A625A8G9-F1
#
_cell.length_a   1.000
_cell.length_b   1.000
_cell.length_c   1.000
_cell.angle_alpha   90.00
_cell.angle_beta   90.00
_cell.angle_gamma   90.00
#
_symmetry.space_group_name_H-M   'P 1'
#
loop_
_entity.id
_entity.type
_entity.pdbx_description
1 polymer ?
#
loop_
_entity_poly.entity_id
_entity_poly.type
_entity_poly.pdbx_seq_one_letter_code
_entity_poly.pdbx_strand_id
1 'polypeptide(L)'
;MRKQAIDVLQNLDHHVLVTGDSGSGKTTLLAELRIVDSDCRYYRFPDLNGRQLCDDNFDGYDFLKTPERTLILDSVSIRNASEKAKVLQFIKTARKSGKRLIIVAYPTDAMQIKPLFGAVITLSGGFDNDRNCAVEFLL
;
A
#
# COMPACT_ATOMS: atom_id res chain seq x y z
N MET A 1 -18.46 1.05 6.62
CA MET A 1 -17.26 0.23 6.31
C MET A 1 -16.18 1.06 5.62
N ARG A 2 -16.39 1.66 4.43
CA ARG A 2 -15.36 2.51 3.79
C ARG A 2 -14.87 3.69 4.63
N LYS A 3 -15.75 4.34 5.41
CA LYS A 3 -15.36 5.44 6.32
C LYS A 3 -14.24 5.05 7.28
N GLN A 4 -14.27 3.84 7.84
CA GLN A 4 -13.23 3.36 8.76
C GLN A 4 -11.89 3.14 8.03
N ALA A 5 -11.94 2.59 6.81
CA ALA A 5 -10.74 2.44 5.99
C ALA A 5 -10.11 3.79 5.62
N ILE A 6 -10.93 4.78 5.25
CA ILE A 6 -10.47 6.15 4.98
C ILE A 6 -9.85 6.77 6.24
N ASP A 7 -10.50 6.63 7.39
CA ASP A 7 -9.98 7.13 8.66
C ASP A 7 -8.62 6.52 9.01
N VAL A 8 -8.45 5.20 8.83
CA VAL A 8 -7.16 4.52 9.01
C VAL A 8 -6.10 5.02 8.01
N LEU A 9 -6.46 5.17 6.74
CA LEU A 9 -5.55 5.68 5.72
C LEU A 9 -5.09 7.12 6.01
N GLN A 10 -5.95 7.96 6.60
CA GLN A 10 -5.62 9.35 6.94
C GLN A 10 -4.85 9.47 8.26
N ASN A 11 -5.29 8.77 9.30
CA ASN A 11 -4.94 9.13 10.68
C ASN A 11 -4.00 8.14 11.37
N LEU A 12 -3.90 6.88 10.90
CA LEU A 12 -3.05 5.89 11.56
C LEU A 12 -1.57 6.19 11.30
N ASP A 13 -0.80 6.54 12.33
CA ASP A 13 0.66 6.79 12.23
C ASP A 13 1.51 5.51 12.15
N HIS A 14 1.04 4.54 11.36
CA HIS A 14 1.72 3.30 11.04
C HIS A 14 1.59 3.02 9.54
N HIS A 15 2.38 2.06 9.05
CA HIS A 15 2.18 1.56 7.70
C HIS A 15 0.80 0.90 7.59
N VAL A 16 0.13 1.12 6.46
CA VAL A 16 -1.16 0.50 6.12
C VAL A 16 -1.02 -0.35 4.85
N LEU A 17 -1.50 -1.59 4.90
CA LEU A 17 -1.55 -2.48 3.75
C LEU A 17 -2.98 -2.52 3.21
N VAL A 18 -3.15 -2.27 1.92
CA VAL A 18 -4.44 -2.40 1.21
C VAL A 18 -4.35 -3.61 0.29
N THR A 19 -5.29 -4.55 0.42
CA THR A 19 -5.26 -5.81 -0.31
C THR A 19 -6.63 -6.21 -0.86
N GLY A 20 -6.64 -7.11 -1.83
CA GLY A 20 -7.81 -7.58 -2.54
C GLY A 20 -7.52 -7.91 -4.00
N ASP A 21 -8.42 -8.65 -4.65
CA ASP A 21 -8.26 -9.09 -6.03
C ASP A 21 -8.38 -7.96 -7.05
N SER A 22 -8.11 -8.26 -8.32
CA SER A 22 -8.35 -7.31 -9.40
C SER A 22 -9.83 -6.91 -9.43
N GLY A 23 -10.11 -5.62 -9.65
CA GLY A 23 -11.47 -5.09 -9.66
C GLY A 23 -12.12 -4.87 -8.27
N SER A 24 -11.45 -5.21 -7.16
CA SER A 24 -12.04 -5.03 -5.81
C SER A 24 -12.21 -3.58 -5.35
N GLY A 25 -11.64 -2.63 -6.09
CA GLY A 25 -11.78 -1.19 -5.82
C GLY A 25 -10.68 -0.58 -4.93
N LYS A 26 -9.51 -1.21 -4.79
CA LYS A 26 -8.35 -0.66 -4.05
C LYS A 26 -7.97 0.74 -4.51
N THR A 27 -7.72 0.91 -5.81
CA THR A 27 -7.41 2.23 -6.39
C THR A 27 -8.58 3.21 -6.25
N THR A 28 -9.83 2.73 -6.31
CA THR A 28 -11.03 3.55 -6.06
C THR A 28 -11.07 4.06 -4.62
N LEU A 29 -10.75 3.22 -3.63
CA LEU A 29 -10.64 3.62 -2.23
C LEU A 29 -9.56 4.69 -2.04
N LEU A 30 -8.40 4.54 -2.69
CA LEU A 30 -7.35 5.55 -2.64
C LEU A 30 -7.74 6.87 -3.33
N ALA A 31 -8.53 6.82 -4.41
CA ALA A 31 -9.06 8.02 -5.04
C ALA A 31 -10.08 8.75 -4.14
N GLU A 32 -10.87 8.02 -3.36
CA GLU A 32 -11.79 8.57 -2.35
C GLU A 32 -11.06 9.27 -1.20
N LEU A 33 -9.79 8.92 -0.93
CA LEU A 33 -8.97 9.48 0.13
C LEU A 33 -8.79 11.01 0.04
N ARG A 34 -9.11 11.63 -1.13
CA ARG A 34 -8.90 13.06 -1.43
C ARG A 34 -7.60 13.55 -0.80
N ILE A 35 -6.48 12.99 -1.27
CA ILE A 35 -5.16 13.39 -0.81
C ILE A 35 -4.88 14.79 -1.34
N VAL A 36 -5.34 15.79 -0.60
CA VAL A 36 -4.99 17.21 -0.76
C VAL A 36 -3.87 17.57 0.23
N ASP A 37 -3.22 16.56 0.80
CA ASP A 37 -2.14 16.74 1.76
C ASP A 37 -0.80 16.81 1.02
N SER A 38 -0.12 17.94 1.18
CA SER A 38 1.22 18.20 0.65
C SER A 38 2.29 17.24 1.21
N ASP A 39 2.01 16.56 2.32
CA ASP A 39 2.93 15.60 2.96
C ASP A 39 2.76 14.15 2.43
N CYS A 40 2.03 13.97 1.33
CA CYS A 40 1.77 12.68 0.73
C CYS A 40 2.16 12.64 -0.75
N ARG A 41 2.88 11.58 -1.14
CA ARG A 41 3.22 11.31 -2.54
C ARG A 41 2.63 10.00 -3.02
N TYR A 42 1.92 10.07 -4.15
CA TYR A 42 1.23 8.92 -4.73
C TYR A 42 1.96 8.37 -5.96
N TYR A 43 2.35 7.10 -5.90
CA TYR A 43 2.94 6.34 -7.00
C TYR A 43 1.96 5.28 -7.49
N ARG A 44 1.40 5.48 -8.68
CA ARG A 44 0.57 4.49 -9.36
C ARG A 44 1.41 3.78 -10.43
N PHE A 45 2.07 2.69 -10.05
CA PHE A 45 3.07 2.03 -10.92
C PHE A 45 2.54 1.58 -12.29
N PRO A 46 1.31 1.04 -12.41
CA PRO A 46 0.77 0.69 -13.72
C PRO A 46 0.71 1.88 -14.68
N ASP A 47 0.48 3.10 -14.17
CA ASP A 47 0.45 4.33 -14.97
C ASP A 47 1.87 4.86 -15.26
N LEU A 48 2.83 4.62 -14.35
CA LEU A 48 4.20 5.15 -14.46
C LEU A 48 5.10 4.33 -15.40
N ASN A 49 4.98 3.01 -15.39
CA ASN A 49 5.90 2.13 -16.11
C ASN A 49 5.24 0.88 -16.71
N GLY A 50 3.90 0.81 -16.71
CA GLY A 50 3.13 -0.31 -17.26
C GLY A 50 3.23 -1.61 -16.45
N ARG A 51 3.84 -1.58 -15.26
CA ARG A 51 4.07 -2.77 -14.41
C ARG A 51 3.89 -2.44 -12.93
N GLN A 52 3.90 -3.47 -12.09
CA GLN A 52 3.91 -3.32 -10.64
C GLN A 52 5.31 -2.91 -10.15
N LEU A 53 5.42 -2.24 -9.01
CA LEU A 53 6.71 -2.11 -8.32
C LEU A 53 7.14 -3.49 -7.82
N CYS A 54 8.37 -3.90 -8.13
CA CYS A 54 8.99 -5.14 -7.68
C CYS A 54 10.51 -4.94 -7.58
N ASP A 55 11.23 -5.95 -7.10
CA ASP A 55 12.69 -5.87 -6.94
C ASP A 55 13.45 -5.54 -8.24
N ASP A 56 12.93 -5.98 -9.39
CA ASP A 56 13.56 -5.75 -10.71
C ASP A 56 13.58 -4.28 -11.12
N ASN A 57 12.64 -3.48 -10.60
CA ASN A 57 12.49 -2.07 -10.95
C ASN A 57 12.62 -1.11 -9.76
N PHE A 58 12.89 -1.65 -8.57
CA PHE A 58 12.97 -0.87 -7.34
C PHE A 58 14.07 0.20 -7.37
N ASP A 59 15.24 -0.13 -7.94
CA ASP A 59 16.41 0.77 -7.97
C ASP A 59 16.18 2.05 -8.79
N GLY A 60 15.10 2.10 -9.58
CA GLY A 60 14.69 3.31 -10.29
C GLY A 60 14.06 4.39 -9.40
N TYR A 61 13.87 4.12 -8.11
CA TYR A 61 13.17 5.00 -7.18
C TYR A 61 13.99 5.26 -5.91
N ASP A 62 14.08 6.54 -5.52
CA ASP A 62 14.72 6.96 -4.27
C ASP A 62 13.65 7.39 -3.24
N PHE A 63 12.82 6.43 -2.82
CA PHE A 63 11.67 6.68 -1.94
C PHE A 63 12.05 7.33 -0.61
N LEU A 64 13.25 7.06 -0.09
CA LEU A 64 13.67 7.61 1.20
C LEU A 64 14.04 9.09 1.11
N LYS A 65 14.47 9.57 -0.07
CA LYS A 65 14.85 10.98 -0.29
C LYS A 65 13.70 11.88 -0.72
N THR A 66 12.50 11.35 -0.95
CA THR A 66 11.34 12.20 -1.23
C THR A 66 11.09 13.14 -0.04
N PRO A 67 10.61 14.38 -0.24
CA PRO A 67 10.29 15.26 0.88
C PRO A 67 9.07 14.76 1.66
N GLU A 68 8.09 14.15 1.00
CA GLU A 68 6.83 13.73 1.59
C GLU A 68 7.03 12.59 2.59
N ARG A 69 6.42 12.70 3.78
CA ARG A 69 6.48 11.69 4.84
C ARG A 69 5.69 10.45 4.45
N THR A 70 4.50 10.62 3.87
CA THR A 70 3.61 9.52 3.50
C THR A 70 3.80 9.15 2.03
N LEU A 71 4.09 7.89 1.76
CA LEU A 71 4.21 7.34 0.42
C LEU A 71 3.10 6.34 0.18
N ILE A 72 2.34 6.55 -0.90
CA ILE A 72 1.34 5.59 -1.37
C ILE A 72 1.90 4.88 -2.59
N LEU A 73 2.06 3.57 -2.46
CA LEU A 73 2.62 2.70 -3.48
C LEU A 73 1.50 1.81 -4.00
N ASP A 74 0.84 2.22 -5.09
CA ASP A 74 -0.25 1.45 -5.72
C ASP A 74 0.28 0.48 -6.77
N SER A 75 0.00 -0.80 -6.51
CA SER A 75 0.47 -1.98 -7.24
C SER A 75 1.93 -2.35 -6.95
N VAL A 76 2.14 -2.91 -5.77
CA VAL A 76 3.41 -3.52 -5.33
C VAL A 76 3.29 -5.04 -5.41
N SER A 77 4.35 -5.67 -5.93
CA SER A 77 4.49 -7.12 -5.96
C SER A 77 5.81 -7.54 -5.30
N ILE A 78 5.72 -8.56 -4.47
CA ILE A 78 6.86 -9.09 -3.71
C ILE A 78 7.41 -10.36 -4.38
N ARG A 79 6.59 -11.06 -5.18
CA ARG A 79 6.89 -12.22 -6.08
C ARG A 79 7.61 -13.43 -5.49
N ASN A 80 8.21 -13.31 -4.31
CA ASN A 80 8.68 -14.30 -3.34
C ASN A 80 9.52 -13.52 -2.30
N ALA A 81 8.97 -13.28 -1.12
CA ALA A 81 9.59 -12.51 -0.04
C ALA A 81 10.80 -13.24 0.56
N SER A 82 11.93 -13.21 -0.14
CA SER A 82 13.21 -13.51 0.51
C SER A 82 13.57 -12.37 1.46
N GLU A 83 14.29 -12.65 2.54
CA GLU A 83 14.81 -11.61 3.43
C GLU A 83 15.71 -10.60 2.70
N LYS A 84 16.23 -10.93 1.51
CA LYS A 84 17.05 -10.03 0.69
C LYS A 84 16.23 -9.20 -0.30
N ALA A 85 14.91 -9.38 -0.34
CA ALA A 85 14.06 -8.67 -1.29
C ALA A 85 14.12 -7.16 -1.04
N LYS A 86 14.39 -6.40 -2.10
CA LYS A 86 14.62 -4.95 -2.03
C LYS A 86 13.39 -4.21 -1.52
N VAL A 87 12.22 -4.56 -2.05
CA VAL A 87 10.94 -3.98 -1.60
C VAL A 87 10.71 -4.30 -0.11
N LEU A 88 11.00 -5.52 0.34
CA LEU A 88 10.85 -5.92 1.74
C LEU A 88 11.79 -5.13 2.67
N GLN A 89 13.07 -5.02 2.29
CA GLN A 89 14.07 -4.25 3.03
C GLN A 89 13.68 -2.77 3.12
N PHE A 90 13.13 -2.22 2.04
CA PHE A 90 12.59 -0.87 2.03
C PHE A 90 11.42 -0.70 3.01
N ILE A 91 10.43 -1.60 3.03
CA ILE A 91 9.31 -1.53 3.98
C ILE A 91 9.83 -1.53 5.42
N LYS A 92 10.79 -2.42 5.74
CA LYS A 92 11.41 -2.48 7.08
C LYS A 92 12.18 -1.20 7.45
N THR A 93 12.75 -0.51 6.46
CA THR A 93 13.60 0.68 6.67
C THR A 93 12.79 1.97 6.69
N ALA A 94 11.72 2.07 5.90
CA ALA A 94 10.88 3.26 5.75
C ALA A 94 10.42 3.80 7.11
N ARG A 95 9.91 2.93 7.99
CA ARG A 95 9.50 3.32 9.34
C ARG A 95 10.64 3.96 10.15
N LYS A 96 11.86 3.41 10.08
CA LYS A 96 13.03 3.93 10.80
C LYS A 96 13.48 5.29 10.27
N SER A 97 13.24 5.57 9.00
CA SER A 97 13.51 6.86 8.36
C SER A 97 12.38 7.89 8.53
N GLY A 98 11.37 7.61 9.35
CA GLY A 98 10.21 8.50 9.54
C GLY A 98 9.25 8.53 8.35
N LYS A 99 9.39 7.63 7.38
CA LYS A 99 8.42 7.47 6.30
C LYS A 99 7.23 6.64 6.78
N ARG A 100 6.05 6.98 6.29
CA ARG A 100 4.83 6.20 6.44
C ARG A 100 4.46 5.61 5.08
N LEU A 101 4.13 4.33 5.03
CA LEU A 101 3.78 3.64 3.79
C LEU A 101 2.30 3.26 3.78
N ILE A 102 1.63 3.54 2.67
CA ILE A 102 0.37 2.90 2.29
C ILE A 102 0.69 2.04 1.06
N ILE A 103 0.66 0.72 1.21
CA ILE A 103 1.02 -0.21 0.12
C ILE A 103 -0.23 -0.91 -0.38
N VAL A 104 -0.41 -0.94 -1.70
CA VAL A 104 -1.44 -1.75 -2.35
C VAL A 104 -0.80 -2.98 -2.95
N ALA A 105 -1.24 -4.16 -2.53
CA ALA A 105 -0.73 -5.44 -3.03
C ALA A 105 -1.87 -6.43 -3.28
N TYR A 106 -1.60 -7.47 -4.08
CA TYR A 106 -2.51 -8.61 -4.19
C TYR A 106 -2.48 -9.47 -2.93
N PRO A 107 -3.52 -10.28 -2.64
CA PRO A 107 -3.60 -11.08 -1.42
C PRO A 107 -2.37 -11.96 -1.16
N THR A 108 -1.81 -12.60 -2.19
CA THR A 108 -0.62 -13.44 -2.10
C THR A 108 0.63 -12.68 -1.66
N ASP A 109 0.85 -11.48 -2.20
CA ASP A 109 1.96 -10.61 -1.80
C ASP A 109 1.71 -9.99 -0.41
N ALA A 110 0.47 -9.57 -0.14
CA ALA A 110 0.05 -8.97 1.12
C ALA A 110 0.29 -9.90 2.32
N MET A 111 -0.04 -11.19 2.19
CA MET A 111 0.18 -12.18 3.25
C MET A 111 1.64 -12.26 3.70
N GLN A 112 2.60 -12.06 2.79
CA GLN A 112 4.03 -12.19 3.08
C GLN A 112 4.58 -11.01 3.89
N ILE A 113 3.98 -9.82 3.74
CA ILE A 113 4.47 -8.57 4.35
C ILE A 113 3.56 -8.04 5.45
N LYS A 114 2.37 -8.63 5.64
CA LYS A 114 1.35 -8.25 6.62
C LYS A 114 1.91 -7.94 8.02
N PRO A 115 2.83 -8.73 8.62
CA PRO A 115 3.37 -8.45 9.96
C PRO A 115 4.14 -7.13 10.10
N LEU A 116 4.50 -6.45 9.00
CA LEU A 116 5.23 -5.18 9.01
C LEU A 116 4.31 -3.94 9.08
N PHE A 117 3.00 -4.14 9.10
CA PHE A 117 2.00 -3.08 9.03
C PHE A 117 1.25 -2.94 10.35
N GLY A 118 0.75 -1.74 10.64
CA GLY A 118 -0.11 -1.49 11.80
C GLY A 118 -1.59 -1.76 11.52
N ALA A 119 -1.99 -1.80 10.24
CA ALA A 119 -3.32 -2.20 9.83
C ALA A 119 -3.33 -2.80 8.41
N VAL A 120 -4.32 -3.66 8.16
CA VAL A 120 -4.67 -4.18 6.84
C VAL A 120 -6.09 -3.79 6.49
N ILE A 121 -6.28 -3.30 5.28
CA ILE A 121 -7.57 -3.01 4.68
C ILE A 121 -7.79 -4.03 3.56
N THR A 122 -8.79 -4.88 3.71
CA THR A 122 -9.13 -5.92 2.73
C THR A 122 -10.39 -5.54 1.98
N LEU A 123 -10.28 -5.43 0.65
CA LEU A 123 -11.41 -5.23 -0.24
C LEU A 123 -11.72 -6.52 -1.00
N SER A 124 -12.98 -6.95 -0.93
CA SER A 124 -13.49 -8.12 -1.65
C SER A 124 -14.81 -7.80 -2.35
N GLY A 125 -15.17 -8.63 -3.34
CA GLY A 125 -16.36 -8.45 -4.17
C GLY A 125 -16.14 -7.50 -5.35
N GLY A 126 -16.97 -7.66 -6.39
CA GLY A 126 -16.81 -6.90 -7.64
C GLY A 126 -17.76 -7.25 -8.78
N PHE A 127 -18.41 -8.42 -8.75
CA PHE A 127 -19.32 -8.84 -9.82
C PHE A 127 -20.81 -8.51 -9.53
N ASP A 128 -21.26 -8.59 -8.27
CA ASP A 128 -22.68 -8.41 -7.89
C ASP A 128 -22.94 -7.28 -6.87
N ASN A 129 -22.19 -6.17 -6.93
CA ASN A 129 -22.31 -5.01 -6.04
C ASN A 129 -22.05 -5.21 -4.53
N ASP A 130 -21.83 -6.43 -4.03
CA ASP A 130 -21.39 -6.68 -2.65
C ASP A 130 -19.89 -6.42 -2.48
N ARG A 131 -19.48 -5.15 -2.57
CA ARG A 131 -18.12 -4.73 -2.23
C ARG A 131 -18.00 -4.63 -0.71
N ASN A 132 -17.20 -5.52 -0.12
CA ASN A 132 -16.86 -5.46 1.29
C ASN A 132 -15.53 -4.74 1.51
N CYS A 133 -15.40 -4.06 2.64
CA CYS A 133 -14.20 -3.33 3.06
C CYS A 133 -13.98 -3.60 4.54
N ALA A 134 -13.09 -4.55 4.85
CA ALA A 134 -12.74 -4.92 6.20
C ALA A 134 -11.44 -4.23 6.63
N VAL A 135 -11.36 -3.85 7.91
CA VAL A 135 -10.18 -3.24 8.53
C VAL A 135 -9.73 -4.11 9.69
N GLU A 136 -8.46 -4.49 9.70
CA GLU A 136 -7.82 -5.28 10.74
C GLU A 136 -6.63 -4.49 11.29
N PHE A 137 -6.60 -4.23 12.60
CA PHE A 137 -5.45 -3.61 13.27
C PHE A 137 -4.47 -4.70 13.74
N LEU A 138 -3.18 -4.44 13.58
CA LEU A 138 -2.08 -5.39 13.85
C LEU A 138 -1.06 -4.86 14.87
N LEU A 139 -1.40 -3.77 15.57
CA LEU A 139 -0.53 -2.98 16.44
C LEU A 139 0.23 -3.83 17.46
#